data_AF-C6W846-F1
#
_entry.id   AF-C6W846-F1
#
_cell.length_a   1.000
_cell.length_b   1.000
_cell.length_c   1.000
_cell.angle_alpha   90.00
_cell.angle_beta   90.00
_cell.angle_gamma   90.00
#
_symmetry.space_group_name_H-M   'P 1'
#
loop_
_entity.id
_entity.type
_entity.pdbx_description
1 polymer ?
#
loop_
_entity_poly.entity_id
_entity_poly.type
_entity_poly.pdbx_seq_one_letter_code
_entity_poly.pdbx_strand_id
1 'polypeptide(L)'
;MTESLQAYVIPVASLLSISYLATLLKQRRNRKQAIMSHRTVQVMLLGLPESGKTVLFAAVYRALAYGGRDQVVLKADDNTAPHVLELTTALEQPGVELPPSNQLGTSVDLDFTFVVKDADGTTRDVCGLSFLDYAGEHANRLLHPGEAEPSKEVLESLDRADVLMGVLDGKRVLEVMKNGKDPKFFPELSELILLLTHAPQKVVHLVITKWDLIAELHTLAEVVERLNRFPPFQQFRDQCGGVLRIIPVSAFGMNGYLSHDVDGKALKAEERGLHWEPFNAATPFAHALRDVLEANVERLRANQEKASAGDYPAFFLSVGALLGMITISFPLLPGGEVQVELRPGQGGGDSPHRTADRERQDLDKVVRYLRRLSDDGVSKNLKHRERP
;
A
#
# COMPACT_ATOMS: atom_id res chain seq x y z
N MET A 1 60.67 33.89 -23.85
CA MET A 1 59.42 34.57 -23.47
C MET A 1 58.43 34.43 -24.61
N THR A 2 57.53 33.45 -24.51
CA THR A 2 56.23 33.40 -25.22
C THR A 2 55.50 32.15 -24.71
N GLU A 3 55.04 32.24 -23.46
CA GLU A 3 53.88 31.47 -22.99
C GLU A 3 52.68 32.41 -23.05
N SER A 4 51.57 31.98 -23.65
CA SER A 4 50.21 32.11 -23.10
C SER A 4 49.13 32.04 -24.19
N LEU A 5 47.97 31.51 -23.78
CA LEU A 5 46.65 31.56 -24.43
C LEU A 5 46.32 30.48 -25.48
N GLN A 6 46.33 29.22 -25.04
CA GLN A 6 45.31 28.24 -25.49
C GLN A 6 44.40 27.92 -24.30
N ALA A 7 43.37 28.75 -24.09
CA ALA A 7 42.35 28.50 -23.07
C ALA A 7 40.97 28.46 -23.72
N TYR A 8 40.32 27.31 -23.55
CA TYR A 8 38.86 27.13 -23.45
C TYR A 8 37.98 27.69 -24.58
N VAL A 9 37.87 26.93 -25.67
CA VAL A 9 36.65 26.93 -26.49
C VAL A 9 35.95 25.60 -26.25
N ILE A 10 35.13 25.52 -25.19
CA ILE A 10 34.11 24.48 -25.10
C ILE A 10 33.07 24.81 -26.17
N PRO A 11 32.82 23.94 -27.17
CA PRO A 11 31.93 24.28 -28.26
C PRO A 11 30.49 24.40 -27.75
N VAL A 12 29.88 25.56 -27.98
CA VAL A 12 28.49 25.92 -27.62
C VAL A 12 27.46 24.86 -28.08
N ALA A 13 27.78 24.10 -29.13
CA ALA A 13 26.98 22.98 -29.63
C ALA A 13 26.79 21.85 -28.59
N SER A 14 27.78 21.60 -27.74
CA SER A 14 27.72 20.58 -26.68
C SER A 14 26.73 20.97 -25.58
N LEU A 15 26.65 22.25 -25.23
CA LEU A 15 25.74 22.76 -24.19
C LEU A 15 24.27 22.75 -24.66
N LEU A 16 24.02 23.08 -25.93
CA LEU A 16 22.67 23.01 -26.52
C LEU A 16 22.17 21.56 -26.60
N SER A 17 23.06 20.62 -26.93
CA SER A 17 22.73 19.18 -27.00
C SER A 17 22.40 18.60 -25.61
N ILE A 18 23.14 18.99 -24.57
CA ILE A 18 22.88 18.60 -23.18
C ILE A 18 21.56 19.19 -22.69
N SER A 19 21.29 20.47 -22.98
CA SER A 19 20.05 21.15 -22.58
C SER A 19 18.81 20.53 -23.28
N TYR A 20 18.92 20.22 -24.56
CA TYR A 20 17.87 19.54 -25.31
C TYR A 20 17.60 18.13 -24.79
N LEU A 21 18.65 17.36 -24.49
CA LEU A 21 18.53 16.02 -23.90
C LEU A 21 17.90 16.08 -22.50
N ALA A 22 18.32 17.03 -21.65
CA ALA A 22 17.74 17.25 -20.32
C ALA A 22 16.25 17.62 -20.41
N THR A 23 15.87 18.45 -21.39
CA THR A 23 14.47 18.84 -21.63
C THR A 23 13.63 17.65 -22.09
N LEU A 24 14.14 16.82 -23.01
CA LEU A 24 13.48 15.59 -23.44
C LEU A 24 13.32 14.57 -22.31
N LEU A 25 14.35 14.41 -21.47
CA LEU A 25 14.30 13.56 -20.28
C LEU A 25 13.27 14.07 -19.26
N LYS A 26 13.24 15.39 -19.02
CA LYS A 26 12.23 16.03 -18.16
C LYS A 26 10.82 15.85 -18.70
N GLN A 27 10.61 16.03 -20.00
CA GLN A 27 9.30 15.86 -20.63
C GLN A 27 8.83 14.40 -20.62
N ARG A 28 9.75 13.44 -20.81
CA ARG A 28 9.48 12.00 -20.62
C ARG A 28 9.15 11.67 -19.16
N ARG A 29 9.91 12.21 -18.19
CA ARG A 29 9.64 12.04 -16.75
C ARG A 29 8.25 12.59 -16.39
N ASN A 30 7.91 13.80 -16.83
CA ASN A 30 6.61 14.42 -16.58
C ASN A 30 5.45 13.63 -17.20
N ARG A 31 5.59 13.14 -18.45
CA ARG A 31 4.57 12.26 -19.07
C ARG A 31 4.43 10.95 -18.32
N LYS A 32 5.54 10.33 -17.92
CA LYS A 32 5.54 9.10 -17.14
C LYS A 32 4.85 9.31 -15.79
N GLN A 33 5.13 10.42 -15.12
CA GLN A 33 4.55 10.79 -13.83
C GLN A 33 3.04 11.08 -13.94
N ALA A 34 2.59 11.75 -15.01
CA ALA A 34 1.15 11.98 -15.28
C ALA A 34 0.38 10.70 -15.64
N ILE A 35 1.02 9.76 -16.34
CA ILE A 35 0.40 8.44 -16.59
C ILE A 35 0.33 7.66 -15.28
N MET A 36 1.42 7.64 -14.51
CA MET A 36 1.49 6.92 -13.24
C MET A 36 0.51 7.46 -12.20
N SER A 37 0.26 8.77 -12.13
CA SER A 37 -0.70 9.35 -11.18
C SER A 37 -2.12 8.81 -11.34
N HIS A 38 -2.51 8.38 -12.53
CA HIS A 38 -3.80 7.73 -12.79
C HIS A 38 -3.81 6.21 -12.52
N ARG A 39 -2.64 5.63 -12.19
CA ARG A 39 -2.43 4.21 -11.92
C ARG A 39 -1.90 3.96 -10.51
N THR A 40 -1.99 4.96 -9.63
CA THR A 40 -1.48 4.88 -8.26
C THR A 40 -2.64 4.72 -7.31
N VAL A 41 -2.58 3.70 -6.45
CA VAL A 41 -3.48 3.57 -5.30
C VAL A 41 -2.90 4.38 -4.14
N GLN A 42 -3.72 5.27 -3.59
CA GLN A 42 -3.38 6.14 -2.47
C GLN A 42 -3.76 5.45 -1.16
N VAL A 43 -2.79 5.17 -0.31
CA VAL A 43 -2.99 4.52 0.98
C VAL A 43 -2.64 5.49 2.10
N MET A 44 -3.61 5.82 2.94
CA MET A 44 -3.36 6.61 4.15
C MET A 44 -3.12 5.66 5.32
N LEU A 45 -1.93 5.73 5.90
CA LEU A 45 -1.57 4.90 7.05
C LEU A 45 -1.86 5.67 8.34
N LEU A 46 -2.74 5.13 9.16
CA LEU A 46 -3.18 5.67 10.44
C LEU A 46 -2.73 4.71 11.53
N GLY A 47 -1.98 5.18 12.51
CA GLY A 47 -1.58 4.30 13.60
C GLY A 47 -0.96 5.09 14.74
N LEU A 48 -1.18 4.57 15.93
CA LEU A 48 -0.68 5.17 17.17
C LEU A 48 0.86 5.12 17.20
N PRO A 49 1.50 5.93 18.06
CA PRO A 49 2.90 5.73 18.39
C PRO A 49 3.18 4.25 18.73
N GLU A 50 4.37 3.76 18.36
CA GLU A 50 4.84 2.39 18.67
C GLU A 50 4.06 1.23 18.01
N SER A 51 3.04 1.52 17.21
CA SER A 51 2.31 0.52 16.41
C SER A 51 3.15 -0.15 15.32
N GLY A 52 4.37 0.32 15.06
CA GLY A 52 5.32 -0.34 14.15
C GLY A 52 5.15 0.02 12.67
N LYS A 53 4.52 1.15 12.33
CA LYS A 53 4.34 1.64 10.94
C LYS A 53 5.63 1.67 10.13
N THR A 54 6.69 2.29 10.66
CA THR A 54 7.97 2.42 9.97
C THR A 54 8.63 1.07 9.69
N VAL A 55 8.60 0.16 10.67
CA VAL A 55 9.13 -1.21 10.52
C VAL A 55 8.28 -2.02 9.53
N LEU A 56 6.96 -1.80 9.54
CA LEU A 56 6.05 -2.40 8.56
C LEU A 56 6.44 -2.01 7.13
N PHE A 57 6.71 -0.73 6.83
CA PHE A 57 7.13 -0.32 5.49
C PHE A 57 8.42 -1.00 5.03
N ALA A 58 9.42 -1.07 5.91
CA ALA A 58 10.66 -1.76 5.60
C ALA A 58 10.42 -3.26 5.31
N ALA A 59 9.58 -3.91 6.10
CA ALA A 59 9.19 -5.31 5.89
C ALA A 59 8.44 -5.53 4.56
N VAL A 60 7.57 -4.60 4.19
CA VAL A 60 6.83 -4.61 2.92
C VAL A 60 7.78 -4.46 1.74
N TYR A 61 8.67 -3.47 1.83
CA TYR A 61 9.67 -3.27 0.80
C TYR A 61 10.58 -4.48 0.67
N ARG A 62 11.08 -5.05 1.77
CA ARG A 62 11.85 -6.31 1.74
C ARG A 62 11.08 -7.42 1.03
N ALA A 63 9.81 -7.62 1.36
CA ALA A 63 8.99 -8.69 0.78
C ALA A 63 8.76 -8.50 -0.73
N LEU A 64 8.79 -7.27 -1.23
CA LEU A 64 8.41 -6.94 -2.61
C LEU A 64 9.58 -6.51 -3.52
N ALA A 65 10.70 -6.04 -2.97
CA ALA A 65 11.79 -5.42 -3.74
C ALA A 65 12.65 -6.42 -4.52
N TYR A 66 12.86 -7.63 -3.97
CA TYR A 66 13.70 -8.65 -4.62
C TYR A 66 13.00 -9.38 -5.76
N GLY A 67 11.66 -9.31 -5.79
CA GLY A 67 10.82 -9.95 -6.79
C GLY A 67 10.71 -11.44 -6.62
N GLY A 68 9.49 -11.94 -6.83
CA GLY A 68 9.21 -13.37 -6.79
C GLY A 68 9.39 -14.04 -8.15
N ARG A 69 8.83 -15.24 -8.28
CA ARG A 69 8.82 -16.03 -9.52
C ARG A 69 8.17 -15.32 -10.72
N ASP A 70 7.35 -14.30 -10.47
CA ASP A 70 6.59 -13.57 -11.50
C ASP A 70 7.38 -12.42 -12.14
N GLN A 71 8.65 -12.22 -11.75
CA GLN A 71 9.49 -11.12 -12.25
C GLN A 71 8.89 -9.73 -11.97
N VAL A 72 7.99 -9.63 -10.99
CA VAL A 72 7.42 -8.38 -10.50
C VAL A 72 8.23 -7.93 -9.28
N VAL A 73 8.69 -6.69 -9.29
CA VAL A 73 9.38 -6.06 -8.15
C VAL A 73 8.68 -4.75 -7.77
N LEU A 74 8.80 -4.37 -6.52
CA LEU A 74 8.45 -3.03 -6.07
C LEU A 74 9.71 -2.14 -6.07
N LYS A 75 9.63 -1.02 -6.77
CA LYS A 75 10.68 -0.01 -6.83
C LYS A 75 10.24 1.23 -6.05
N ALA A 76 11.07 1.67 -5.10
CA ALA A 76 10.89 2.98 -4.45
C ALA A 76 11.39 4.11 -5.38
N ASP A 77 10.76 5.28 -5.28
CA ASP A 77 11.22 6.48 -5.99
C ASP A 77 12.54 7.04 -5.41
N ASP A 78 13.08 8.09 -6.03
CA ASP A 78 14.39 8.66 -5.64
C ASP A 78 14.37 9.23 -4.21
N ASN A 79 13.22 9.67 -3.70
CA ASN A 79 13.07 10.24 -2.36
C ASN A 79 12.85 9.15 -1.30
N THR A 80 12.08 8.13 -1.63
CA THR A 80 11.69 7.02 -0.74
C THR A 80 12.82 6.00 -0.60
N ALA A 81 13.55 5.72 -1.69
CA ALA A 81 14.53 4.64 -1.72
C ALA A 81 15.62 4.75 -0.64
N PRO A 82 16.28 5.91 -0.42
CA PRO A 82 17.31 6.01 0.60
C PRO A 82 16.79 5.66 2.01
N HIS A 83 15.59 6.14 2.34
CA HIS A 83 15.00 5.96 3.67
C HIS A 83 14.65 4.50 3.91
N VAL A 84 13.99 3.86 2.94
CA VAL A 84 13.58 2.47 3.08
C VAL A 84 14.79 1.53 3.01
N LEU A 85 15.83 1.86 2.24
CA LEU A 85 17.09 1.09 2.21
C LEU A 85 17.86 1.19 3.52
N GLU A 86 17.93 2.37 4.12
CA GLU A 86 18.54 2.55 5.45
C GLU A 86 17.79 1.73 6.50
N LEU A 87 16.45 1.87 6.55
CA LEU A 87 15.61 1.12 7.47
C LEU A 87 15.78 -0.39 7.26
N THR A 88 15.67 -0.89 6.02
CA THR A 88 15.80 -2.33 5.75
C THR A 88 17.18 -2.87 6.10
N THR A 89 18.25 -2.12 5.80
CA THR A 89 19.62 -2.48 6.18
C THR A 89 19.74 -2.55 7.71
N ALA A 90 19.22 -1.55 8.41
CA ALA A 90 19.22 -1.51 9.86
C ALA A 90 18.39 -2.64 10.46
N LEU A 91 17.29 -3.09 9.84
CA LEU A 91 16.50 -4.22 10.34
C LEU A 91 17.17 -5.59 10.08
N GLU A 92 17.89 -5.73 8.96
CA GLU A 92 18.53 -6.98 8.56
C GLU A 92 19.86 -7.24 9.28
N GLN A 93 20.65 -6.19 9.48
CA GLN A 93 21.99 -6.32 10.04
C GLN A 93 21.92 -6.55 11.55
N PRO A 94 22.49 -7.68 12.03
CA PRO A 94 22.69 -7.85 13.45
C PRO A 94 23.70 -6.82 14.00
N GLY A 95 23.63 -6.50 15.29
CA GLY A 95 24.48 -5.50 15.95
C GLY A 95 24.13 -4.04 15.64
N VAL A 96 23.35 -3.77 14.59
CA VAL A 96 22.82 -2.44 14.29
C VAL A 96 21.60 -2.18 15.16
N GLU A 97 21.58 -1.08 15.91
CA GLU A 97 20.41 -0.68 16.69
C GLU A 97 19.22 -0.37 15.78
N LEU A 98 18.02 -0.68 16.28
CA LEU A 98 16.80 -0.34 15.55
C LEU A 98 16.67 1.19 15.45
N PRO A 99 16.35 1.73 14.27
CA PRO A 99 16.17 3.16 14.10
C PRO A 99 15.04 3.64 15.03
N PRO A 100 15.19 4.82 15.67
CA PRO A 100 14.15 5.34 16.55
C PRO A 100 12.85 5.55 15.76
N SER A 101 11.71 5.26 16.39
CA SER A 101 10.38 5.33 15.77
C SER A 101 9.96 6.73 15.28
N ASN A 102 10.79 7.76 15.52
CA ASN A 102 10.46 9.18 15.35
C ASN A 102 11.25 9.84 14.21
N GLN A 103 12.04 9.10 13.41
CA GLN A 103 12.86 9.72 12.36
C GLN A 103 12.04 10.36 11.23
N LEU A 104 10.79 9.95 11.04
CA LEU A 104 9.83 10.55 10.11
C LEU A 104 8.99 11.59 10.86
N GLY A 105 9.62 12.67 11.34
CA GLY A 105 9.00 13.73 12.16
C GLY A 105 7.97 14.62 11.45
N THR A 106 7.53 14.25 10.25
CA THR A 106 6.53 14.93 9.42
C THR A 106 5.74 13.88 8.65
N SER A 107 4.54 14.21 8.17
CA SER A 107 3.86 13.36 7.20
C SER A 107 4.78 13.15 5.99
N VAL A 108 5.13 11.90 5.70
CA VAL A 108 6.01 11.55 4.57
C VAL A 108 5.21 10.78 3.54
N ASP A 109 5.26 11.27 2.31
CA ASP A 109 4.80 10.55 1.14
C ASP A 109 5.87 9.53 0.73
N LEU A 110 5.53 8.24 0.78
CA LEU A 110 6.39 7.15 0.31
C LEU A 110 5.81 6.60 -0.98
N ASP A 111 6.53 6.80 -2.09
CA ASP A 111 6.09 6.42 -3.41
C ASP A 111 6.80 5.17 -3.91
N PHE A 112 6.00 4.21 -4.36
CA PHE A 112 6.45 2.95 -4.90
C PHE A 112 5.81 2.68 -6.26
N THR A 113 6.52 1.95 -7.09
CA THR A 113 6.09 1.55 -8.42
C THR A 113 6.30 0.06 -8.60
N PHE A 114 5.26 -0.67 -8.99
CA PHE A 114 5.40 -2.04 -9.47
C PHE A 114 6.06 -2.04 -10.83
N VAL A 115 7.12 -2.82 -10.95
CA VAL A 115 7.93 -2.95 -12.15
C VAL A 115 7.97 -4.41 -12.56
N VAL A 116 7.71 -4.68 -13.84
CA VAL A 116 7.93 -6.00 -14.44
C VAL A 116 9.33 -6.03 -15.04
N LYS A 117 10.07 -7.08 -14.71
CA LYS A 117 11.36 -7.42 -15.32
C LYS A 117 11.14 -8.42 -16.45
N ASP A 118 11.71 -8.15 -17.61
CA ASP A 118 11.76 -9.10 -18.71
C ASP A 118 13.01 -9.97 -18.65
N ALA A 119 13.03 -11.03 -19.46
CA ALA A 119 14.13 -11.97 -19.55
C ALA A 119 15.46 -11.34 -19.99
N ASP A 120 15.40 -10.21 -20.70
CA ASP A 120 16.56 -9.43 -21.13
C ASP A 120 17.04 -8.41 -20.07
N GLY A 121 16.40 -8.40 -18.89
CA GLY A 121 16.70 -7.48 -17.79
C GLY A 121 16.07 -6.10 -17.96
N THR A 122 15.32 -5.83 -19.03
CA THR A 122 14.59 -4.57 -19.17
C THR A 122 13.47 -4.48 -18.14
N THR A 123 13.23 -3.26 -17.65
CA THR A 123 12.23 -2.98 -16.61
C THR A 123 11.13 -2.07 -17.15
N ARG A 124 9.89 -2.34 -16.76
CA ARG A 124 8.73 -1.52 -17.13
C ARG A 124 7.84 -1.25 -15.92
N ASP A 125 7.54 0.03 -15.71
CA ASP A 125 6.63 0.52 -14.69
C ASP A 125 5.18 0.21 -15.10
N VAL A 126 4.40 -0.35 -14.17
CA VAL A 126 3.04 -0.80 -14.44
C VAL A 126 2.01 0.05 -13.70
N CYS A 127 2.14 0.14 -12.38
CA CYS A 127 1.25 0.88 -11.49
C CYS A 127 1.97 1.32 -10.20
N GLY A 128 1.38 2.27 -9.49
CA GLY A 128 1.97 2.87 -8.30
C GLY A 128 1.23 2.53 -7.01
N LEU A 129 1.94 2.69 -5.90
CA LEU A 129 1.40 2.77 -4.55
C LEU A 129 2.01 4.00 -3.89
N SER A 130 1.18 4.84 -3.31
CA SER A 130 1.64 6.01 -2.55
C SER A 130 1.12 5.90 -1.13
N PHE A 131 2.02 6.07 -0.16
CA PHE A 131 1.69 6.03 1.25
C PHE A 131 1.84 7.38 1.86
N LEU A 132 0.77 7.84 2.48
CA LEU A 132 0.83 8.98 3.37
C LEU A 132 0.95 8.44 4.80
N ASP A 133 2.17 8.43 5.33
CA ASP A 133 2.43 8.07 6.73
C ASP A 133 2.21 9.29 7.61
N TYR A 134 1.12 9.31 8.37
CA TYR A 134 0.93 10.32 9.41
C TYR A 134 1.68 9.89 10.68
N ALA A 135 2.66 10.72 11.09
CA ALA A 135 3.38 10.50 12.33
C ALA A 135 2.41 10.33 13.51
N GLY A 136 2.66 9.33 14.37
CA GLY A 136 1.77 9.00 15.49
C GLY A 136 1.63 10.13 16.51
N GLU A 137 2.61 11.04 16.58
CA GLU A 137 2.55 12.26 17.42
C GLU A 137 1.51 13.27 16.90
N HIS A 138 1.19 13.21 15.61
CA HIS A 138 0.08 13.94 15.01
C HIS A 138 -1.25 13.22 15.15
N ALA A 139 -1.29 11.93 15.53
CA ALA A 139 -2.54 11.22 15.86
C ALA A 139 -3.32 11.95 16.96
N ASN A 140 -2.62 12.45 17.99
CA ASN A 140 -3.18 13.33 19.03
C ASN A 140 -3.63 14.72 18.53
N ARG A 141 -3.29 15.09 17.29
CA ARG A 141 -3.78 16.28 16.57
C ARG A 141 -4.84 15.94 15.51
N LEU A 142 -5.05 14.65 15.19
CA LEU A 142 -6.11 14.22 14.27
C LEU A 142 -7.48 14.36 14.95
N LEU A 143 -7.52 14.36 16.29
CA LEU A 143 -8.65 14.70 17.14
C LEU A 143 -8.07 15.42 18.37
N HIS A 144 -8.08 16.76 18.40
CA HIS A 144 -7.60 17.47 19.58
C HIS A 144 -8.49 17.13 20.80
N PRO A 145 -7.93 16.93 22.01
CA PRO A 145 -8.75 16.72 23.20
C PRO A 145 -9.72 17.88 23.41
N GLY A 146 -11.02 17.65 23.16
CA GLY A 146 -12.08 18.66 23.23
C GLY A 146 -12.56 19.22 21.89
N GLU A 147 -11.95 18.85 20.77
CA GLU A 147 -12.43 19.16 19.41
C GLU A 147 -13.04 17.91 18.78
N ALA A 148 -14.22 18.07 18.17
CA ALA A 148 -14.99 16.97 17.61
C ALA A 148 -14.57 16.60 16.18
N GLU A 149 -13.76 17.43 15.51
CA GLU A 149 -13.47 17.28 14.07
C GLU A 149 -11.96 17.23 13.77
N PRO A 150 -11.54 16.38 12.80
CA PRO A 150 -10.17 16.38 12.32
C PRO A 150 -9.77 17.68 11.62
N SER A 151 -8.47 17.95 11.56
CA SER A 151 -7.97 19.12 10.82
C SER A 151 -8.35 19.03 9.33
N LYS A 152 -8.46 20.20 8.68
CA LYS A 152 -8.79 20.28 7.24
C LYS A 152 -7.83 19.47 6.37
N GLU A 153 -6.53 19.49 6.69
CA GLU A 153 -5.49 18.75 5.97
C GLU A 153 -5.68 17.23 6.07
N VAL A 154 -6.16 16.75 7.23
CA VAL A 154 -6.48 15.35 7.46
C VAL A 154 -7.71 14.95 6.66
N LEU A 155 -8.75 15.78 6.68
CA LEU A 155 -9.96 15.56 5.87
C LEU A 155 -9.63 15.53 4.37
N GLU A 156 -8.82 16.48 3.88
CA GLU A 156 -8.36 16.51 2.48
C GLU A 156 -7.52 15.27 2.11
N SER A 157 -6.78 14.71 3.06
CA SER A 157 -6.04 13.45 2.85
C SER A 157 -6.93 12.22 2.89
N LEU A 158 -7.89 12.16 3.81
CA LEU A 158 -8.92 11.11 3.89
C LEU A 158 -9.74 11.04 2.60
N ASP A 159 -10.11 12.19 2.04
CA ASP A 159 -10.87 12.28 0.78
C ASP A 159 -10.07 11.71 -0.40
N ARG A 160 -8.76 12.03 -0.46
CA ARG A 160 -7.85 11.58 -1.52
C ARG A 160 -7.45 10.11 -1.41
N ALA A 161 -7.43 9.54 -0.21
CA ALA A 161 -7.04 8.15 -0.01
C ALA A 161 -8.02 7.17 -0.64
N ASP A 162 -7.53 6.16 -1.34
CA ASP A 162 -8.33 5.03 -1.82
C ASP A 162 -8.53 3.98 -0.72
N VAL A 163 -7.51 3.83 0.13
CA VAL A 163 -7.47 2.88 1.25
C VAL A 163 -7.08 3.61 2.53
N LEU A 164 -7.84 3.36 3.60
CA LEU A 164 -7.48 3.75 4.96
C LEU A 164 -6.93 2.53 5.69
N MET A 165 -5.68 2.60 6.13
CA MET A 165 -5.00 1.50 6.80
C MET A 165 -4.73 1.86 8.26
N GLY A 166 -5.54 1.33 9.18
CA GLY A 166 -5.34 1.45 10.61
C GLY A 166 -4.34 0.42 11.14
N VAL A 167 -3.31 0.85 11.86
CA VAL A 167 -2.26 -0.03 12.40
C VAL A 167 -2.43 -0.16 13.92
N LEU A 168 -2.69 -1.39 14.37
CA LEU A 168 -2.87 -1.76 15.76
C LEU A 168 -1.60 -2.45 16.28
N ASP A 169 -1.12 -2.02 17.45
CA ASP A 169 0.03 -2.64 18.10
C ASP A 169 -0.35 -4.02 18.69
N GLY A 170 0.24 -5.09 18.16
CA GLY A 170 -0.02 -6.44 18.64
C GLY A 170 0.35 -6.69 20.11
N LYS A 171 1.33 -5.98 20.66
CA LYS A 171 1.65 -6.08 22.10
C LYS A 171 0.47 -5.63 22.95
N ARG A 172 -0.18 -4.54 22.54
CA ARG A 172 -1.31 -3.95 23.25
C ARG A 172 -2.59 -4.76 23.04
N VAL A 173 -2.79 -5.27 21.82
CA VAL A 173 -3.83 -6.27 21.53
C VAL A 173 -3.66 -7.49 22.45
N LEU A 174 -2.44 -8.02 22.61
CA LEU A 174 -2.17 -9.14 23.51
C LEU A 174 -2.51 -8.82 24.97
N GLU A 175 -2.19 -7.62 25.46
CA GLU A 175 -2.56 -7.18 26.81
C GLU A 175 -4.08 -7.12 27.01
N VAL A 176 -4.82 -6.71 25.98
CA VAL A 176 -6.28 -6.72 25.98
C VAL A 176 -6.85 -8.14 25.95
N MET A 177 -6.20 -9.07 25.27
CA MET A 177 -6.55 -10.50 25.28
C MET A 177 -6.31 -11.12 26.66
N LYS A 178 -5.24 -10.73 27.38
CA LYS A 178 -4.87 -11.18 28.74
C LYS A 178 -5.69 -10.54 29.88
N ASN A 179 -7.00 -10.35 29.67
CA ASN A 179 -7.98 -9.76 30.60
C ASN A 179 -8.13 -8.22 30.56
N GLY A 180 -7.94 -7.57 29.40
CA GLY A 180 -8.24 -6.14 29.26
C GLY A 180 -7.24 -5.22 29.97
N LYS A 181 -5.97 -5.60 30.05
CA LYS A 181 -4.96 -4.93 30.89
C LYS A 181 -4.42 -3.62 30.32
N ASP A 182 -4.82 -3.23 29.11
CA ASP A 182 -4.45 -1.93 28.54
C ASP A 182 -5.64 -0.94 28.61
N PRO A 183 -5.60 0.04 29.54
CA PRO A 183 -6.67 1.03 29.69
C PRO A 183 -6.74 2.03 28.53
N LYS A 184 -5.68 2.17 27.71
CA LYS A 184 -5.59 3.13 26.61
C LYS A 184 -6.02 2.53 25.27
N PHE A 185 -5.97 1.21 25.12
CA PHE A 185 -6.22 0.54 23.84
C PHE A 185 -7.60 0.89 23.25
N PHE A 186 -8.68 0.74 24.03
CA PHE A 186 -10.02 0.99 23.51
C PHE A 186 -10.34 2.48 23.26
N PRO A 187 -9.93 3.43 24.13
CA PRO A 187 -10.00 4.85 23.81
C PRO A 187 -9.34 5.20 22.47
N GLU A 188 -8.09 4.77 22.27
CA GLU A 188 -7.36 5.10 21.05
C GLU A 188 -7.86 4.34 19.81
N LEU A 189 -8.37 3.11 19.99
CA LEU A 189 -9.11 2.42 18.94
C LEU A 189 -10.38 3.19 18.56
N SER A 190 -11.05 3.85 19.51
CA SER A 190 -12.23 4.67 19.23
C SER A 190 -11.87 5.91 18.41
N GLU A 191 -10.77 6.56 18.74
CA GLU A 191 -10.23 7.69 17.98
C GLU A 191 -9.89 7.29 16.54
N LEU A 192 -9.21 6.15 16.37
CA LEU A 192 -8.95 5.58 15.05
C LEU A 192 -10.26 5.29 14.29
N ILE A 193 -11.22 4.64 14.95
CA ILE A 193 -12.53 4.35 14.34
C ILE A 193 -13.24 5.63 13.92
N LEU A 194 -13.25 6.66 14.77
CA LEU A 194 -13.89 7.95 14.45
C LEU A 194 -13.31 8.53 13.17
N LEU A 195 -11.98 8.55 13.03
CA LEU A 195 -11.31 8.98 11.79
C LEU A 195 -11.75 8.14 10.58
N LEU A 196 -11.80 6.81 10.74
CA LEU A 196 -12.21 5.91 9.66
C LEU A 196 -13.69 6.11 9.26
N THR A 197 -14.56 6.54 10.18
CA THR A 197 -15.98 6.80 9.89
C THR A 197 -16.21 8.01 8.99
N HIS A 198 -15.25 8.93 8.87
CA HIS A 198 -15.36 10.07 7.95
C HIS A 198 -15.27 9.66 6.48
N ALA A 199 -14.83 8.43 6.17
CA ALA A 199 -14.77 7.92 4.80
C ALA A 199 -15.46 6.54 4.66
N PRO A 200 -16.77 6.44 4.93
CA PRO A 200 -17.46 5.17 5.16
C PRO A 200 -17.55 4.26 3.92
N GLN A 201 -17.30 4.80 2.72
CA GLN A 201 -17.34 4.07 1.45
C GLN A 201 -15.95 3.61 0.97
N LYS A 202 -14.88 3.89 1.73
CA LYS A 202 -13.51 3.53 1.38
C LYS A 202 -13.17 2.11 1.81
N VAL A 203 -12.12 1.55 1.22
CA VAL A 203 -11.51 0.30 1.71
C VAL A 203 -10.80 0.61 3.01
N VAL A 204 -11.07 -0.19 4.04
CA VAL A 204 -10.46 -0.08 5.37
C VAL A 204 -9.74 -1.37 5.73
N HIS A 205 -8.45 -1.25 6.03
CA HIS A 205 -7.63 -2.35 6.52
C HIS A 205 -7.18 -2.06 7.95
N LEU A 206 -7.44 -2.99 8.86
CA LEU A 206 -6.87 -2.97 10.21
C LEU A 206 -5.73 -3.98 10.28
N VAL A 207 -4.51 -3.47 10.28
CA VAL A 207 -3.28 -4.25 10.34
C VAL A 207 -2.88 -4.43 11.80
N ILE A 208 -2.79 -5.66 12.28
CA ILE A 208 -2.30 -5.97 13.62
C ILE A 208 -0.82 -6.32 13.50
N THR A 209 0.07 -5.42 13.89
CA THR A 209 1.52 -5.66 13.86
C THR A 209 1.97 -6.52 15.02
N LYS A 210 3.25 -6.92 15.06
CA LYS A 210 3.83 -7.76 16.14
C LYS A 210 3.01 -9.04 16.38
N TRP A 211 2.48 -9.63 15.29
CA TRP A 211 1.60 -10.78 15.37
C TRP A 211 2.29 -12.02 15.97
N ASP A 212 3.61 -12.10 15.86
CA ASP A 212 4.46 -13.09 16.54
C ASP A 212 4.18 -13.18 18.04
N LEU A 213 3.89 -12.07 18.71
CA LEU A 213 3.56 -12.06 20.14
C LEU A 213 2.19 -12.65 20.46
N ILE A 214 1.27 -12.66 19.48
CA ILE A 214 -0.12 -13.08 19.66
C ILE A 214 -0.31 -14.52 19.22
N ALA A 215 0.28 -14.91 18.09
CA ALA A 215 -0.02 -16.15 17.38
C ALA A 215 0.22 -17.42 18.19
N GLU A 216 1.12 -17.39 19.18
CA GLU A 216 1.38 -18.51 20.08
C GLU A 216 0.23 -18.78 21.06
N LEU A 217 -0.58 -17.75 21.35
CA LEU A 217 -1.58 -17.77 22.42
C LEU A 217 -3.01 -17.59 21.92
N HIS A 218 -3.19 -16.89 20.80
CA HIS A 218 -4.49 -16.52 20.26
C HIS A 218 -4.52 -16.60 18.74
N THR A 219 -5.67 -17.00 18.21
CA THR A 219 -5.98 -16.98 16.80
C THR A 219 -6.51 -15.62 16.36
N LEU A 220 -6.45 -15.33 15.06
CA LEU A 220 -7.05 -14.11 14.49
C LEU A 220 -8.57 -14.04 14.77
N ALA A 221 -9.25 -15.19 14.78
CA ALA A 221 -10.69 -15.25 15.05
C ALA A 221 -11.03 -14.80 16.49
N GLU A 222 -10.24 -15.23 17.48
CA GLU A 222 -10.41 -14.82 18.88
C GLU A 222 -10.13 -13.32 19.07
N VAL A 223 -9.12 -12.79 18.39
CA VAL A 223 -8.84 -11.34 18.41
C VAL A 223 -10.00 -10.55 17.80
N VAL A 224 -10.50 -10.98 16.65
CA VAL A 224 -11.68 -10.37 16.01
C VAL A 224 -12.90 -10.42 16.95
N GLU A 225 -13.14 -11.56 17.60
CA GLU A 225 -14.23 -11.69 18.57
C GLU A 225 -14.04 -10.72 19.75
N ARG A 226 -12.83 -10.60 20.28
CA ARG A 226 -12.52 -9.67 21.37
C ARG A 226 -12.78 -8.22 20.97
N LEU A 227 -12.38 -7.82 19.76
CA LEU A 227 -12.65 -6.49 19.21
C LEU A 227 -14.16 -6.26 19.03
N ASN A 228 -14.90 -7.27 18.56
CA ASN A 228 -16.36 -7.18 18.41
C ASN A 228 -17.12 -7.00 19.73
N ARG A 229 -16.52 -7.34 20.88
CA ARG A 229 -17.10 -7.05 22.20
C ARG A 229 -17.01 -5.56 22.57
N PHE A 230 -16.29 -4.75 21.79
CA PHE A 230 -16.21 -3.31 21.95
C PHE A 230 -17.28 -2.61 21.09
N PRO A 231 -18.31 -1.98 21.68
CA PRO A 231 -19.44 -1.47 20.91
C PRO A 231 -19.09 -0.49 19.79
N PRO A 232 -18.16 0.49 19.97
CA PRO A 232 -17.76 1.38 18.86
C PRO A 232 -17.18 0.63 17.66
N PHE A 233 -16.39 -0.43 17.90
CA PHE A 233 -15.84 -1.26 16.81
C PHE A 233 -16.92 -2.07 16.11
N GLN A 234 -17.83 -2.68 16.87
CA GLN A 234 -18.97 -3.40 16.29
C GLN A 234 -19.84 -2.48 15.43
N GLN A 235 -20.18 -1.30 15.95
CA GLN A 235 -20.97 -0.31 15.23
C GLN A 235 -20.28 0.13 13.95
N PHE A 236 -18.98 0.46 14.01
CA PHE A 236 -18.19 0.81 12.85
C PHE A 236 -18.20 -0.28 11.78
N ARG A 237 -17.95 -1.53 12.18
CA ARG A 237 -17.99 -2.68 11.28
C ARG A 237 -19.35 -2.81 10.59
N ASP A 238 -20.43 -2.67 11.34
CA ASP A 238 -21.79 -2.83 10.84
C ASP A 238 -22.22 -1.65 9.93
N GLN A 239 -21.64 -0.46 10.12
CA GLN A 239 -21.91 0.75 9.34
C GLN A 239 -20.93 0.97 8.17
N CYS A 240 -19.81 0.25 8.14
CA CYS A 240 -18.81 0.38 7.09
C CYS A 240 -19.40 -0.02 5.72
N GLY A 241 -19.59 0.98 4.86
CA GLY A 241 -20.11 0.82 3.51
C GLY A 241 -19.10 0.21 2.54
N GLY A 242 -17.80 0.32 2.81
CA GLY A 242 -16.69 -0.25 2.03
C GLY A 242 -16.12 -1.56 2.59
N VAL A 243 -15.03 -2.08 2.04
CA VAL A 243 -14.42 -3.34 2.51
C VAL A 243 -13.75 -3.10 3.87
N LEU A 244 -14.00 -3.96 4.87
CA LEU A 244 -13.28 -3.95 6.14
C LEU A 244 -12.54 -5.27 6.34
N ARG A 245 -11.21 -5.20 6.43
CA ARG A 245 -10.34 -6.38 6.58
C ARG A 245 -9.45 -6.25 7.80
N ILE A 246 -9.26 -7.35 8.54
CA ILE A 246 -8.23 -7.44 9.57
C ILE A 246 -7.10 -8.34 9.07
N ILE A 247 -5.86 -7.88 9.21
CA ILE A 247 -4.68 -8.52 8.64
C ILE A 247 -3.58 -8.60 9.71
N PRO A 248 -3.24 -9.80 10.21
CA PRO A 248 -2.12 -9.99 11.11
C PRO A 248 -0.79 -9.85 10.37
N VAL A 249 0.16 -9.11 10.91
CA VAL A 249 1.50 -8.93 10.33
C VAL A 249 2.57 -9.03 11.41
N SER A 250 3.67 -9.73 11.13
CA SER A 250 4.90 -9.59 11.90
C SER A 250 6.00 -9.08 10.99
N ALA A 251 6.48 -7.87 11.25
CA ALA A 251 7.51 -7.26 10.45
C ALA A 251 8.85 -8.01 10.55
N PHE A 252 9.17 -8.60 11.71
CA PHE A 252 10.39 -9.38 11.92
C PHE A 252 10.23 -10.87 11.61
N GLY A 253 8.99 -11.35 11.48
CA GLY A 253 8.70 -12.75 11.18
C GLY A 253 8.25 -13.55 12.39
N MET A 254 7.85 -14.80 12.13
CA MET A 254 7.42 -15.74 13.17
C MET A 254 8.56 -16.64 13.67
N ASN A 255 9.76 -16.52 13.11
CA ASN A 255 10.88 -17.44 13.35
C ASN A 255 11.72 -17.07 14.60
N GLY A 256 11.33 -16.03 15.34
CA GLY A 256 12.08 -15.55 16.51
C GLY A 256 13.35 -14.77 16.17
N TYR A 257 13.44 -14.20 14.96
CA TYR A 257 14.57 -13.34 14.55
C TYR A 257 14.78 -12.15 15.51
N LEU A 258 13.70 -11.56 16.01
CA LEU A 258 13.75 -10.55 17.06
C LEU A 258 13.22 -11.14 18.37
N SER A 259 14.00 -11.02 19.44
CA SER A 259 13.60 -11.34 20.81
C SER A 259 13.80 -10.13 21.71
N HIS A 260 13.38 -10.23 22.97
CA HIS A 260 13.68 -9.22 23.98
C HIS A 260 14.53 -9.88 25.07
N ASP A 261 15.54 -9.17 25.56
CA ASP A 261 16.30 -9.61 26.73
C ASP A 261 15.54 -9.40 28.04
N VAL A 262 16.20 -9.73 29.16
CA VAL A 262 15.65 -9.57 30.51
C VAL A 262 15.33 -8.12 30.88
N ASP A 263 16.00 -7.15 30.24
CA ASP A 263 15.78 -5.72 30.42
C ASP A 263 14.75 -5.16 29.42
N GLY A 264 14.20 -6.02 28.55
CA GLY A 264 13.25 -5.65 27.53
C GLY A 264 13.87 -4.98 26.30
N LYS A 265 15.20 -4.98 26.15
CA LYS A 265 15.87 -4.50 24.93
C LYS A 265 15.68 -5.52 23.81
N ALA A 266 15.35 -5.03 22.63
CA ALA A 266 15.21 -5.86 21.45
C ALA A 266 16.59 -6.40 21.00
N LEU A 267 16.71 -7.72 20.91
CA LEU A 267 17.89 -8.43 20.43
C LEU A 267 17.58 -9.13 19.13
N LYS A 268 18.44 -8.93 18.12
CA LYS A 268 18.41 -9.71 16.89
C LYS A 268 19.17 -11.01 17.11
N ALA A 269 18.68 -12.08 16.49
CA ALA A 269 19.26 -13.41 16.61
C ALA A 269 20.60 -13.55 15.88
N GLU A 270 21.67 -12.97 16.44
CA GLU A 270 23.06 -13.09 15.96
C GLU A 270 23.56 -14.54 15.99
N GLU A 271 23.34 -15.21 17.12
CA GLU A 271 23.96 -16.51 17.41
C GLU A 271 23.20 -17.70 16.80
N ARG A 272 21.97 -17.49 16.32
CA ARG A 272 21.07 -18.58 15.90
C ARG A 272 21.00 -18.78 14.38
N GLY A 273 21.75 -18.01 13.60
CA GLY A 273 21.75 -18.10 12.14
C GLY A 273 20.39 -17.82 11.50
N LEU A 274 19.49 -17.11 12.20
CA LEU A 274 18.16 -16.78 11.70
C LEU A 274 18.24 -15.59 10.74
N HIS A 275 17.43 -15.63 9.70
CA HIS A 275 17.31 -14.55 8.73
C HIS A 275 16.03 -13.76 8.98
N TRP A 276 16.07 -12.46 8.65
CA TRP A 276 14.89 -11.61 8.72
C TRP A 276 13.85 -12.09 7.68
N GLU A 277 12.71 -12.59 8.14
CA GLU A 277 11.68 -13.21 7.30
C GLU A 277 10.29 -12.67 7.68
N PRO A 278 9.90 -11.48 7.18
CA PRO A 278 8.63 -10.89 7.51
C PRO A 278 7.44 -11.81 7.22
N PHE A 279 6.53 -11.91 8.18
CA PHE A 279 5.30 -12.67 8.04
C PHE A 279 4.16 -11.77 7.58
N ASN A 280 3.55 -12.13 6.45
CA ASN A 280 2.34 -11.49 5.91
C ASN A 280 2.50 -9.99 5.61
N ALA A 281 3.73 -9.47 5.55
CA ALA A 281 4.01 -8.04 5.46
C ALA A 281 3.47 -7.42 4.17
N ALA A 282 3.54 -8.12 3.03
CA ALA A 282 3.04 -7.64 1.75
C ALA A 282 1.50 -7.75 1.61
N THR A 283 0.84 -8.52 2.46
CA THR A 283 -0.58 -8.89 2.34
C THR A 283 -1.53 -7.71 2.47
N PRO A 284 -1.35 -6.73 3.39
CA PRO A 284 -2.16 -5.52 3.40
C PRO A 284 -2.18 -4.79 2.05
N PHE A 285 -1.04 -4.73 1.37
CA PHE A 285 -0.88 -3.98 0.13
C PHE A 285 -1.47 -4.74 -1.07
N ALA A 286 -1.27 -6.06 -1.10
CA ALA A 286 -1.91 -6.93 -2.07
C ALA A 286 -3.43 -6.83 -2.00
N HIS A 287 -4.00 -6.86 -0.78
CA HIS A 287 -5.41 -6.63 -0.58
C HIS A 287 -5.83 -5.19 -0.89
N ALA A 288 -4.99 -4.18 -0.64
CA ALA A 288 -5.35 -2.78 -0.82
C ALA A 288 -5.65 -2.51 -2.29
N LEU A 289 -4.75 -2.94 -3.18
CA LEU A 289 -4.96 -2.83 -4.62
C LEU A 289 -6.22 -3.61 -5.03
N ARG A 290 -6.34 -4.87 -4.60
CA ARG A 290 -7.47 -5.75 -4.95
C ARG A 290 -8.81 -5.16 -4.52
N ASP A 291 -8.93 -4.78 -3.25
CA ASP A 291 -10.17 -4.31 -2.66
C ASP A 291 -10.60 -2.96 -3.30
N VAL A 292 -9.66 -2.08 -3.67
CA VAL A 292 -9.97 -0.83 -4.41
C VAL A 292 -10.51 -1.14 -5.80
N LEU A 293 -9.94 -2.12 -6.48
CA LEU A 293 -10.39 -2.54 -7.81
C LEU A 293 -11.79 -3.15 -7.75
N GLU A 294 -12.02 -4.06 -6.80
CA GLU A 294 -13.33 -4.67 -6.56
C GLU A 294 -14.37 -3.59 -6.22
N ALA A 295 -14.06 -2.63 -5.34
CA ALA A 295 -14.96 -1.53 -5.00
C ALA A 295 -15.28 -0.63 -6.20
N ASN A 296 -14.29 -0.33 -7.06
CA ASN A 296 -14.51 0.45 -8.27
C ASN A 296 -15.39 -0.29 -9.29
N VAL A 297 -15.23 -1.61 -9.41
CA VAL A 297 -16.13 -2.46 -10.21
C VAL A 297 -17.55 -2.43 -9.65
N GLU A 298 -17.74 -2.56 -8.33
CA GLU A 298 -19.07 -2.50 -7.72
C GLU A 298 -19.76 -1.15 -7.96
N ARG A 299 -19.01 -0.04 -7.87
CA ARG A 299 -19.53 1.30 -8.22
C ARG A 299 -19.91 1.40 -9.69
N LEU A 300 -19.11 0.83 -10.59
CA LEU A 300 -19.45 0.72 -12.01
C LEU A 300 -20.75 -0.09 -12.20
N ARG A 301 -20.93 -1.19 -11.47
CA ARG A 301 -22.16 -2.01 -11.51
C ARG A 301 -23.38 -1.21 -11.08
N ALA A 302 -23.25 -0.47 -9.98
CA ALA A 302 -24.33 0.36 -9.45
C ALA A 302 -24.68 1.55 -10.37
N ASN A 303 -23.70 2.06 -11.12
CA ASN A 303 -23.84 3.26 -11.96
C ASN A 303 -24.02 2.94 -13.46
N GLN A 304 -24.21 1.68 -13.86
CA GLN A 304 -24.33 1.27 -15.27
C GLN A 304 -25.43 2.00 -16.05
N GLU A 305 -26.41 2.62 -15.38
CA GLU A 305 -27.45 3.44 -16.00
C GLU A 305 -27.02 4.90 -16.28
N LYS A 306 -25.85 5.35 -15.80
CA LYS A 306 -25.43 6.77 -15.86
C LYS A 306 -23.95 7.01 -16.17
N ALA A 307 -23.10 6.00 -16.11
CA ALA A 307 -21.66 6.17 -16.19
C ALA A 307 -21.14 6.04 -17.63
N SER A 308 -20.34 7.01 -18.07
CA SER A 308 -19.60 6.94 -19.33
C SER A 308 -18.22 6.34 -19.08
N ALA A 309 -17.65 5.63 -20.07
CA ALA A 309 -16.29 5.08 -19.95
C ALA A 309 -15.21 6.15 -19.69
N GLY A 310 -15.49 7.42 -19.95
CA GLY A 310 -14.59 8.56 -19.70
C GLY A 310 -14.48 8.95 -18.21
N ASP A 311 -15.39 8.47 -17.36
CA ASP A 311 -15.43 8.80 -15.94
C ASP A 311 -14.39 8.03 -15.10
N TYR A 312 -13.67 7.09 -15.72
CA TYR A 312 -12.74 6.21 -15.04
C TYR A 312 -11.35 6.23 -15.68
N PRO A 313 -10.26 6.19 -14.88
CA PRO A 313 -8.94 6.03 -15.44
C PRO A 313 -8.83 4.68 -16.14
N ALA A 314 -8.32 4.67 -17.37
CA ALA A 314 -8.19 3.48 -18.22
C ALA A 314 -7.49 2.28 -17.54
N PHE A 315 -6.64 2.55 -16.56
CA PHE A 315 -6.00 1.55 -15.74
C PHE A 315 -6.99 0.72 -14.92
N PHE A 316 -7.95 1.33 -14.23
CA PHE A 316 -8.93 0.61 -13.41
C PHE A 316 -9.84 -0.27 -14.27
N LEU A 317 -10.22 0.23 -15.45
CA LEU A 317 -10.96 -0.56 -16.44
C LEU A 317 -10.12 -1.76 -16.94
N SER A 318 -8.83 -1.54 -17.21
CA SER A 318 -7.92 -2.59 -17.68
C SER A 318 -7.67 -3.66 -16.63
N VAL A 319 -7.45 -3.26 -15.37
CA VAL A 319 -7.27 -4.20 -14.26
C VAL A 319 -8.57 -4.94 -13.95
N GLY A 320 -9.69 -4.23 -13.91
CA GLY A 320 -11.00 -4.84 -13.74
C GLY A 320 -11.29 -5.88 -14.83
N ALA A 321 -10.94 -5.59 -16.09
CA ALA A 321 -11.07 -6.54 -17.17
C ALA A 321 -10.14 -7.76 -17.04
N LEU A 322 -8.89 -7.56 -16.61
CA LEU A 322 -7.94 -8.65 -16.36
C LEU A 322 -8.35 -9.56 -15.21
N LEU A 323 -8.89 -8.97 -14.15
CA LEU A 323 -9.47 -9.71 -13.03
C LEU A 323 -10.78 -10.43 -13.42
N GLY A 324 -11.24 -10.29 -14.67
CA GLY A 324 -12.48 -10.90 -15.15
C GLY A 324 -13.73 -10.22 -14.58
N MET A 325 -13.59 -9.01 -14.05
CA MET A 325 -14.66 -8.27 -13.39
C MET A 325 -15.45 -7.38 -14.35
N ILE A 326 -14.85 -7.01 -15.49
CA ILE A 326 -15.38 -6.07 -16.50
C ILE A 326 -15.11 -6.60 -17.91
N THR A 327 -16.02 -6.40 -18.86
CA THR A 327 -15.75 -6.52 -20.30
C THR A 327 -15.94 -5.14 -20.94
N ILE A 328 -15.00 -4.72 -21.79
CA ILE A 328 -15.05 -3.42 -22.48
C ILE A 328 -15.29 -3.70 -23.95
N SER A 329 -16.42 -3.21 -24.46
CA SER A 329 -16.83 -3.37 -25.86
C SER A 329 -16.60 -2.06 -26.60
N PHE A 330 -15.75 -2.09 -27.62
CA PHE A 330 -15.50 -0.93 -28.47
C PHE A 330 -16.40 -0.99 -29.72
N PRO A 331 -17.17 0.06 -30.01
CA PRO A 331 -17.92 0.11 -31.27
C PRO A 331 -16.96 0.23 -32.45
N LEU A 332 -17.23 -0.57 -33.50
CA LEU A 332 -16.42 -0.64 -34.73
C LEU A 332 -16.50 0.61 -35.62
N LEU A 333 -17.39 1.57 -35.29
CA LEU A 333 -17.61 2.79 -36.06
C LEU A 333 -17.17 4.03 -35.26
N PRO A 334 -16.48 5.00 -35.89
CA PRO A 334 -16.09 6.24 -35.23
C PRO A 334 -17.33 7.03 -34.80
N GLY A 335 -17.46 7.28 -33.50
CA GLY A 335 -18.60 7.99 -32.89
C GLY A 335 -19.51 7.11 -32.02
N GLY A 336 -19.26 5.81 -31.89
CA GLY A 336 -19.99 4.98 -30.93
C GLY A 336 -19.50 5.17 -29.49
N GLU A 337 -20.42 5.14 -28.53
CA GLU A 337 -20.08 5.12 -27.10
C GLU A 337 -19.42 3.78 -26.73
N VAL A 338 -18.32 3.86 -25.96
CA VAL A 338 -17.68 2.67 -25.38
C VAL A 338 -18.63 2.09 -24.34
N GLN A 339 -19.13 0.88 -24.57
CA GLN A 339 -20.00 0.18 -23.63
C GLN A 339 -19.15 -0.67 -22.69
N VAL A 340 -19.33 -0.44 -21.39
CA VAL A 340 -18.70 -1.23 -20.33
C VAL A 340 -19.73 -2.23 -19.82
N GLU A 341 -19.57 -3.48 -20.21
CA GLU A 341 -20.48 -4.57 -19.84
C GLU A 341 -19.85 -5.40 -18.71
N LEU A 342 -20.55 -5.52 -17.59
CA LEU A 342 -20.06 -6.29 -16.45
C LEU A 342 -20.49 -7.75 -16.62
N ARG A 343 -19.53 -8.64 -16.89
CA ARG A 343 -19.78 -10.08 -16.94
C ARG A 343 -19.56 -10.75 -15.59
N PRO A 344 -20.39 -11.73 -15.19
CA PRO A 344 -19.90 -12.86 -14.41
C PRO A 344 -19.04 -13.72 -15.34
N GLY A 345 -17.82 -14.03 -14.91
CA GLY A 345 -16.70 -14.40 -15.78
C GLY A 345 -17.01 -15.36 -16.92
N GLN A 346 -16.75 -14.91 -18.15
CA GLN A 346 -16.28 -15.72 -19.28
C GLN A 346 -15.66 -14.77 -20.31
N GLY A 347 -14.34 -14.89 -20.47
CA GLY A 347 -13.51 -14.01 -21.28
C GLY A 347 -13.51 -14.37 -22.77
N GLY A 348 -12.94 -13.45 -23.56
CA GLY A 348 -12.61 -13.66 -24.96
C GLY A 348 -13.10 -12.53 -25.85
N GLY A 349 -12.17 -11.66 -26.27
CA GLY A 349 -12.43 -10.61 -27.25
C GLY A 349 -11.12 -9.95 -27.66
N ASP A 350 -10.68 -10.25 -28.88
CA ASP A 350 -9.49 -9.71 -29.55
C ASP A 350 -9.80 -8.37 -30.23
N SER A 351 -8.99 -7.34 -29.97
CA SER A 351 -8.69 -6.24 -30.91
C SER A 351 -7.63 -5.25 -30.35
N PRO A 352 -7.12 -4.31 -31.17
CA PRO A 352 -5.77 -4.23 -31.70
C PRO A 352 -4.77 -3.42 -30.82
N HIS A 353 -3.48 -3.54 -31.16
CA HIS A 353 -2.29 -2.79 -30.69
C HIS A 353 -1.35 -3.56 -29.74
N ARG A 354 -0.22 -4.02 -30.28
CA ARG A 354 0.88 -4.71 -29.55
C ARG A 354 1.35 -4.02 -28.27
N THR A 355 1.21 -2.69 -28.17
CA THR A 355 1.54 -1.94 -26.94
C THR A 355 0.49 -2.14 -25.85
N ALA A 356 -0.80 -2.13 -26.23
CA ALA A 356 -1.91 -2.39 -25.31
C ALA A 356 -1.89 -3.85 -24.83
N ASP A 357 -1.58 -4.80 -25.72
CA ASP A 357 -1.45 -6.21 -25.36
C ASP A 357 -0.30 -6.44 -24.36
N ARG A 358 0.83 -5.75 -24.55
CA ARG A 358 1.97 -5.82 -23.61
C ARG A 358 1.67 -5.15 -22.28
N GLU A 359 1.06 -3.97 -22.26
CA GLU A 359 0.62 -3.34 -21.01
C GLU A 359 -0.36 -4.22 -20.24
N ARG A 360 -1.30 -4.85 -20.96
CA ARG A 360 -2.24 -5.82 -20.39
C ARG A 360 -1.51 -7.05 -19.83
N GLN A 361 -0.50 -7.57 -20.53
CA GLN A 361 0.31 -8.70 -20.06
C GLN A 361 1.13 -8.35 -18.81
N ASP A 362 1.76 -7.18 -18.78
CA ASP A 362 2.53 -6.72 -17.63
C ASP A 362 1.62 -6.50 -16.41
N LEU A 363 0.44 -5.93 -16.65
CA LEU A 363 -0.58 -5.76 -15.62
C LEU A 363 -1.12 -7.10 -15.10
N ASP A 364 -1.34 -8.08 -15.98
CA ASP A 364 -1.72 -9.44 -15.59
C ASP A 364 -0.67 -10.10 -14.71
N LYS A 365 0.63 -9.91 -15.00
CA LYS A 365 1.72 -10.38 -14.13
C LYS A 365 1.64 -9.76 -12.74
N VAL A 366 1.45 -8.44 -12.64
CA VAL A 366 1.30 -7.74 -11.35
C VAL A 366 0.07 -8.23 -10.59
N VAL A 367 -1.07 -8.37 -11.27
CA VAL A 367 -2.31 -8.88 -10.67
C VAL A 367 -2.15 -10.30 -10.15
N ARG A 368 -1.54 -11.20 -10.93
CA ARG A 368 -1.25 -12.58 -10.49
C ARG A 368 -0.29 -12.61 -9.31
N TYR A 369 0.75 -11.79 -9.35
CA TYR A 369 1.71 -11.65 -8.27
C TYR A 369 1.01 -11.23 -6.96
N LEU A 370 0.17 -10.20 -7.01
CA LEU A 370 -0.57 -9.72 -5.85
C LEU A 370 -1.65 -10.70 -5.38
N ARG A 371 -2.35 -11.36 -6.30
CA ARG A 371 -3.32 -12.41 -5.95
C ARG A 371 -2.64 -13.52 -5.16
N ARG A 372 -1.47 -13.99 -5.60
CA ARG A 372 -0.71 -14.99 -4.84
C ARG A 372 -0.38 -14.50 -3.43
N LEU A 373 0.13 -13.26 -3.30
CA LEU A 373 0.43 -12.69 -1.99
C LEU A 373 -0.82 -12.59 -1.10
N SER A 374 -1.98 -12.27 -1.67
CA SER A 374 -3.24 -12.22 -0.92
C SER A 374 -3.80 -13.59 -0.56
N ASP A 375 -3.63 -14.59 -1.43
CA ASP A 375 -4.19 -15.94 -1.27
C ASP A 375 -3.34 -16.78 -0.30
N ASP A 376 -2.02 -16.59 -0.32
CA ASP A 376 -1.08 -17.20 0.63
C ASP A 376 -1.12 -16.51 2.01
N GLY A 377 -1.66 -15.29 2.05
CA GLY A 377 -1.69 -14.44 3.24
C GLY A 377 -2.84 -14.76 4.20
N VAL A 378 -2.59 -14.63 5.51
CA VAL A 378 -3.65 -14.71 6.51
C VAL A 378 -4.40 -13.38 6.56
N SER A 379 -5.71 -13.39 6.32
CA SER A 379 -6.56 -12.22 6.56
C SER A 379 -7.99 -12.63 6.91
N LYS A 380 -8.74 -11.72 7.54
CA LYS A 380 -10.18 -11.88 7.77
C LYS A 380 -10.92 -10.69 7.18
N ASN A 381 -11.70 -10.95 6.13
CA ASN A 381 -12.72 -9.99 5.69
C ASN A 381 -13.88 -10.02 6.70
N LEU A 382 -14.19 -8.87 7.29
CA LEU A 382 -15.27 -8.72 8.27
C LEU A 382 -16.62 -8.36 7.64
N LYS A 383 -16.64 -8.08 6.33
CA LYS A 383 -17.89 -8.00 5.60
C LYS A 383 -18.40 -9.38 5.27
N HIS A 384 -19.56 -9.71 5.86
CA HIS A 384 -20.47 -10.70 5.32
C HIS A 384 -21.91 -10.33 5.67
N ARG A 385 -22.60 -9.74 4.68
CA ARG A 385 -24.03 -9.97 4.45
C ARG A 385 -24.24 -9.86 2.95
N GLU A 386 -24.38 -11.01 2.30
CA GLU A 386 -25.29 -11.10 1.17
C GLU A 386 -26.60 -10.50 1.68
N ARG A 387 -27.05 -9.39 1.08
CA ARG A 387 -28.42 -8.97 1.30
C ARG A 387 -29.30 -10.14 0.82
N PRO A 388 -30.21 -10.66 1.66
CA PRO A 388 -31.11 -11.75 1.26
C PRO A 388 -31.96 -11.36 0.05
#